data_AF-A0A954TXC8-F1
#
_entry.id   AF-A0A954TXC8-F1
#
_cell.length_a   1.000
_cell.length_b   1.000
_cell.length_c   1.000
_cell.angle_alpha   90.00
_cell.angle_beta   90.00
_cell.angle_gamma   90.00
#
_symmetry.space_group_name_H-M   'P 1'
#
loop_
_entity.id
_entity.type
_entity.pdbx_description
1 polymer ?
#
loop_
_entity_poly.entity_id
_entity_poly.type
_entity_poly.pdbx_seq_one_letter_code
_entity_poly.pdbx_strand_id
1 'polypeptide(L)'
;MNHETTPSDEVENDDVQAVRRLAEAYQQIRTELGKVIVGQEQVIEELLVTMFARGHCLLVGVPGLAKTLMIRTLADALSLSFNRIQFTPDLMPSDITGTEVIQENKSSGDREYRFLRGPIFANVLLADEINRTPPKTQAALLEAMQEHQVTAGG
;
A
#
# COMPACT_ATOMS: atom_id res chain seq x y z
N MET A 1 25.75 38.03 -28.10
CA MET A 1 24.36 37.73 -28.48
C MET A 1 23.86 36.78 -27.40
N ASN A 2 23.28 37.36 -26.35
CA ASN A 2 22.92 36.63 -25.15
C ASN A 2 21.60 35.90 -25.46
N HIS A 3 21.64 34.58 -25.50
CA HIS A 3 20.42 33.78 -25.51
C HIS A 3 19.74 33.98 -24.15
N GLU A 4 18.68 34.77 -24.12
CA GLU A 4 17.74 34.77 -23.01
C GLU A 4 17.07 33.40 -23.00
N THR A 5 17.39 32.58 -22.00
CA THR A 5 16.71 31.31 -21.74
C THR A 5 15.25 31.61 -21.43
N THR A 6 14.34 31.12 -22.25
CA THR A 6 12.91 31.35 -22.08
C THR A 6 12.38 30.50 -20.91
N PRO A 7 11.37 30.93 -20.14
CA PRO A 7 10.83 30.17 -19.00
C PRO A 7 10.34 28.76 -19.36
N SER A 8 10.02 28.52 -20.63
CA SER A 8 9.66 27.20 -21.18
C SER A 8 10.83 26.21 -21.22
N ASP A 9 12.05 26.70 -21.46
CA ASP A 9 13.25 25.85 -21.59
C ASP A 9 13.76 25.35 -20.22
N GLU A 10 13.48 26.11 -19.15
CA GLU A 10 13.83 25.72 -17.77
C GLU A 10 12.89 24.64 -17.22
N VAL A 11 11.60 24.72 -17.52
CA VAL A 11 10.59 23.71 -17.12
C VAL A 11 10.82 22.39 -17.87
N GLU A 12 11.14 22.44 -19.16
CA GLU A 12 11.40 21.25 -19.97
C GLU A 12 12.67 20.50 -19.51
N ASN A 13 13.67 21.23 -18.99
CA ASN A 13 14.89 20.63 -18.45
C ASN A 13 14.67 19.96 -17.07
N ASP A 14 13.77 20.49 -16.24
CA ASP A 14 13.44 19.91 -14.93
C ASP A 14 12.67 18.59 -15.08
N ASP A 15 11.67 18.54 -15.97
CA ASP A 15 10.92 17.32 -16.25
C ASP A 15 11.82 16.19 -16.78
N VAL A 16 12.73 16.51 -17.70
CA VAL A 16 13.71 15.53 -18.22
C VAL A 16 14.62 15.01 -17.11
N GLN A 17 15.02 15.86 -16.17
CA GLN A 17 15.81 15.44 -15.01
C GLN A 17 15.01 14.58 -14.05
N ALA A 18 13.74 14.92 -13.78
CA ALA A 18 12.85 14.13 -12.94
C ALA A 18 12.64 12.72 -13.51
N VAL A 19 12.40 12.60 -14.81
CA VAL A 19 12.28 11.31 -15.51
C VAL A 19 13.56 10.48 -15.41
N ARG A 20 14.74 11.10 -15.56
CA ARG A 20 16.02 10.40 -15.38
C ARG A 20 16.20 9.86 -13.96
N ARG A 21 15.92 10.67 -12.94
CA ARG A 21 15.99 10.25 -11.53
C ARG A 21 15.02 9.10 -11.25
N LEU A 22 13.82 9.14 -11.82
CA LEU A 22 12.85 8.06 -11.70
C LEU A 22 13.35 6.76 -12.35
N ALA A 23 13.94 6.84 -13.55
CA ALA A 23 14.50 5.68 -14.24
C ALA A 23 15.66 5.06 -13.45
N GLU A 24 16.55 5.87 -12.87
CA GLU A 24 17.63 5.40 -12.02
C GLU A 24 17.10 4.73 -10.74
N ALA A 25 16.14 5.36 -10.05
CA ALA A 25 15.51 4.79 -8.87
C ALA A 25 14.80 3.46 -9.18
N TYR A 26 14.08 3.39 -10.30
CA TYR A 26 13.43 2.17 -10.77
C TYR A 26 14.42 1.01 -10.95
N GLN A 27 15.58 1.28 -11.58
CA GLN A 27 16.62 0.26 -11.76
C GLN A 27 17.25 -0.17 -10.43
N GLN A 28 17.48 0.77 -9.52
CA GLN A 28 17.97 0.46 -8.17
C GLN A 28 16.99 -0.46 -7.43
N ILE A 29 15.69 -0.12 -7.43
CA ILE A 29 14.65 -0.93 -6.79
C ILE A 29 14.62 -2.33 -7.40
N ARG A 30 14.58 -2.45 -8.74
CA ARG A 30 14.58 -3.77 -9.42
C ARG A 30 15.81 -4.60 -9.05
N THR A 31 16.98 -3.97 -8.99
CA THR A 31 18.23 -4.64 -8.62
C THR A 31 18.19 -5.18 -7.20
N GLU A 32 17.70 -4.38 -6.24
CA GLU A 32 17.55 -4.84 -4.85
C GLU A 32 16.53 -5.97 -4.71
N LEU A 33 15.38 -5.87 -5.39
CA LEU A 33 14.36 -6.92 -5.36
C LEU A 33 14.85 -8.22 -6.00
N GLY A 34 15.63 -8.14 -7.07
CA GLY A 34 16.22 -9.30 -7.76
C GLY A 34 17.21 -10.11 -6.90
N LYS A 35 17.70 -9.56 -5.78
CA LYS A 35 18.56 -10.31 -4.84
C LYS A 35 17.79 -11.36 -4.04
N VAL A 36 16.48 -11.15 -3.85
CA VAL A 36 15.61 -12.00 -3.02
C VAL A 36 14.57 -12.72 -3.87
N ILE A 37 14.02 -12.04 -4.88
CA ILE A 37 12.95 -12.54 -5.73
C ILE A 37 13.53 -12.93 -7.08
N VAL A 38 13.50 -14.23 -7.39
CA VAL A 38 14.08 -14.79 -8.63
C VAL A 38 12.98 -15.22 -9.60
N GLY A 39 13.07 -14.81 -10.86
CA GLY A 39 12.20 -15.29 -11.94
C GLY A 39 10.78 -14.71 -11.91
N GLN A 40 10.60 -13.53 -11.32
CA GLN A 40 9.33 -12.80 -11.22
C GLN A 40 9.46 -11.34 -11.67
N GLU A 41 10.37 -11.06 -12.60
CA GLU A 41 10.75 -9.71 -13.02
C GLU A 41 9.55 -8.94 -13.60
N GLN A 42 8.68 -9.62 -14.36
CA GLN A 42 7.47 -9.01 -14.92
C GLN A 42 6.47 -8.61 -13.82
N VAL A 43 6.27 -9.47 -12.82
CA VAL A 43 5.33 -9.18 -11.72
C VAL A 43 5.83 -8.00 -10.88
N ILE A 44 7.15 -7.93 -10.64
CA ILE A 44 7.77 -6.78 -9.95
C ILE A 44 7.53 -5.48 -10.73
N GLU A 45 7.70 -5.51 -12.06
CA GLU A 45 7.46 -4.36 -12.92
C GLU A 45 5.99 -3.90 -12.88
N GLU A 46 5.03 -4.82 -13.00
CA GLU A 46 3.60 -4.53 -12.90
C GLU A 46 3.21 -3.97 -11.52
N LEU A 47 3.85 -4.46 -10.44
CA LEU A 47 3.65 -3.96 -9.08
C LEU A 47 4.15 -2.51 -8.93
N LEU A 48 5.34 -2.21 -9.45
CA LEU A 48 5.90 -0.86 -9.43
C LEU A 48 5.04 0.11 -10.24
N VAL A 49 4.61 -0.30 -11.43
CA VAL A 49 3.67 0.48 -12.27
C VAL A 49 2.38 0.77 -11.50
N THR A 50 1.78 -0.26 -10.89
CA THR A 50 0.55 -0.12 -10.09
C THR A 50 0.75 0.89 -8.95
N MET A 51 1.85 0.76 -8.21
CA MET A 51 2.16 1.64 -7.08
C MET A 51 2.37 3.09 -7.52
N PHE A 52 3.12 3.33 -8.60
CA PHE A 52 3.34 4.69 -9.14
C PHE A 52 2.05 5.31 -9.68
N ALA A 53 1.15 4.49 -10.24
CA ALA A 53 -0.18 4.91 -10.67
C ALA A 53 -1.17 5.07 -9.50
N ARG A 54 -0.75 4.81 -8.24
CA ARG A 54 -1.61 4.77 -7.04
C ARG A 54 -2.80 3.82 -7.17
N GLY A 55 -2.62 2.75 -7.94
CA GLY A 55 -3.63 1.72 -8.16
C GLY A 55 -3.56 0.59 -7.14
N HIS A 56 -4.45 -0.37 -7.32
CA HIS A 56 -4.46 -1.64 -6.61
C HIS A 56 -4.39 -2.79 -7.61
N CYS A 57 -3.68 -3.86 -7.28
CA CYS A 57 -3.54 -5.03 -8.14
C CYS A 57 -4.09 -6.29 -7.48
N LEU A 58 -4.60 -7.20 -8.30
CA LEU A 58 -4.99 -8.55 -7.88
C LEU A 58 -3.89 -9.54 -8.26
N LEU A 59 -3.25 -10.15 -7.26
CA LEU A 59 -2.19 -11.14 -7.49
C LEU A 59 -2.73 -12.58 -7.50
N VAL A 60 -3.03 -13.10 -8.68
CA VAL A 60 -3.46 -14.49 -8.88
C VAL A 60 -2.26 -15.38 -9.19
N GLY A 61 -2.22 -16.57 -8.59
CA GLY A 61 -1.10 -17.50 -8.74
C GLY A 61 -1.20 -18.63 -7.72
N VAL A 62 -0.53 -19.74 -7.98
CA VAL A 62 -0.58 -20.92 -7.11
C VAL A 62 0.06 -20.63 -5.74
N PRO A 63 -0.37 -21.32 -4.67
CA PRO A 63 0.26 -21.22 -3.35
C PRO A 63 1.76 -21.50 -3.43
N GLY A 64 2.55 -20.79 -2.63
CA GLY A 64 4.01 -21.02 -2.55
C GLY A 64 4.87 -20.20 -3.52
N LEU A 65 4.28 -19.38 -4.40
CA LEU A 65 5.03 -18.48 -5.31
C LEU A 65 5.54 -17.20 -4.63
N ALA A 66 5.89 -17.27 -3.35
CA ALA A 66 6.52 -16.17 -2.62
C ALA A 66 5.81 -14.81 -2.70
N LYS A 67 4.49 -14.74 -2.99
CA LYS A 67 3.73 -13.47 -3.10
C LYS A 67 3.91 -12.58 -1.87
N THR A 68 3.81 -13.17 -0.68
CA THR A 68 4.02 -12.46 0.58
C THR A 68 5.44 -11.94 0.72
N LEU A 69 6.45 -12.72 0.33
CA LEU A 69 7.85 -12.30 0.37
C LEU A 69 8.10 -11.18 -0.64
N MET A 70 7.54 -11.27 -1.84
CA MET A 70 7.64 -10.26 -2.89
C MET A 70 7.09 -8.91 -2.44
N ILE A 71 5.85 -8.87 -1.94
CA ILE A 71 5.22 -7.61 -1.50
C ILE A 71 5.93 -7.04 -0.27
N ARG A 72 6.36 -7.89 0.67
CA ARG A 72 7.13 -7.45 1.84
C ARG A 72 8.47 -6.86 1.42
N THR A 73 9.22 -7.54 0.56
CA THR A 73 10.54 -7.07 0.10
C THR A 73 10.42 -5.75 -0.67
N LEU A 74 9.34 -5.58 -1.45
CA LEU A 74 9.02 -4.31 -2.10
C LEU A 74 8.78 -3.19 -1.09
N ALA A 75 7.95 -3.43 -0.06
CA ALA A 75 7.70 -2.43 0.97
C ALA A 75 8.99 -2.07 1.74
N ASP A 76 9.80 -3.06 2.11
CA ASP A 76 11.07 -2.87 2.82
C ASP A 76 12.08 -2.08 1.98
N ALA A 77 12.24 -2.41 0.69
CA ALA A 77 13.14 -1.70 -0.23
C ALA A 77 12.78 -0.21 -0.40
N LEU A 78 11.50 0.12 -0.21
CA LEU A 78 10.97 1.48 -0.32
C LEU A 78 10.74 2.16 1.03
N SER A 79 11.10 1.50 2.13
CA SER A 79 10.85 2.00 3.50
C SER A 79 9.36 2.33 3.77
N LEU A 80 8.46 1.51 3.23
CA LEU A 80 7.01 1.65 3.37
C LEU A 80 6.48 0.78 4.52
N SER A 81 5.48 1.28 5.24
CA SER A 81 4.77 0.43 6.21
C SER A 81 4.01 -0.69 5.49
N PHE A 82 4.14 -1.91 5.99
CA PHE A 82 3.54 -3.11 5.43
C PHE A 82 2.63 -3.79 6.45
N ASN A 83 1.38 -4.03 6.07
CA ASN A 83 0.45 -4.87 6.81
C ASN A 83 -0.04 -6.04 5.96
N ARG A 84 -0.46 -7.11 6.63
CA ARG A 84 -1.04 -8.29 6.00
C ARG A 84 -2.35 -8.63 6.70
N ILE A 85 -3.39 -8.86 5.92
CA ILE A 85 -4.67 -9.39 6.39
C ILE A 85 -4.87 -10.74 5.74
N GLN A 86 -5.08 -11.77 6.56
CA GLN A 86 -5.53 -13.06 6.12
C GLN A 86 -7.05 -13.09 6.21
N PHE A 87 -7.74 -13.21 5.09
CA PHE A 87 -9.19 -13.25 5.10
C PHE A 87 -9.67 -14.63 5.56
N THR A 88 -10.53 -14.63 6.58
CA THR A 88 -11.12 -15.82 7.19
C THR A 88 -12.64 -15.65 7.31
N PRO A 89 -13.43 -16.74 7.44
CA PRO A 89 -14.89 -16.64 7.48
C PRO A 89 -15.45 -15.84 8.67
N ASP A 90 -14.65 -15.71 9.74
CA ASP A 90 -14.97 -15.04 10.99
C ASP A 90 -14.54 -13.56 11.03
N LEU A 91 -13.81 -13.08 10.02
CA LEU A 91 -13.29 -11.72 9.99
C LEU A 91 -14.42 -10.69 9.87
N MET A 92 -14.43 -9.70 10.77
CA MET A 92 -15.40 -8.60 10.77
C MET A 92 -14.85 -7.37 10.05
N PRO A 93 -15.73 -6.47 9.53
CA PRO A 93 -15.29 -5.19 8.97
C PRO A 93 -14.36 -4.39 9.90
N SER A 94 -14.66 -4.35 11.20
CA SER A 94 -13.86 -3.63 12.21
C SER A 94 -12.46 -4.21 12.41
N ASP A 95 -12.24 -5.49 12.08
CA ASP A 95 -10.90 -6.10 12.14
C ASP A 95 -10.01 -5.64 10.98
N ILE A 96 -10.62 -5.06 9.94
CA ILE A 96 -9.95 -4.48 8.77
C ILE A 96 -9.80 -2.97 8.97
N THR A 97 -10.92 -2.29 9.19
CA THR A 97 -10.99 -0.83 9.23
C THR A 97 -10.57 -0.24 10.56
N GLY A 98 -10.66 -0.99 11.65
CA GLY A 98 -10.46 -0.51 13.00
C GLY A 98 -11.77 -0.38 13.78
N THR A 99 -11.65 -0.09 15.06
CA THR A 99 -12.80 0.00 15.98
C THR A 99 -12.64 1.14 16.97
N GLU A 100 -13.76 1.71 17.40
CA GLU A 100 -13.79 2.69 18.47
C GLU A 100 -13.99 1.97 19.81
N VAL A 101 -13.10 2.21 20.76
CA VAL A 101 -13.15 1.61 22.10
C VAL A 101 -13.31 2.68 23.16
N ILE A 102 -14.09 2.37 24.19
CA ILE A 102 -14.16 3.21 25.38
C ILE A 102 -13.03 2.81 26.31
N GLN A 103 -12.14 3.75 26.61
CA GLN A 103 -11.05 3.58 27.56
C GLN A 103 -11.32 4.44 28.79
N GLU A 104 -11.31 3.81 29.96
CA GLU A 104 -11.48 4.52 31.22
C GLU A 104 -10.11 5.00 31.71
N ASN A 105 -10.00 6.31 31.94
CA ASN A 105 -8.79 6.89 32.50
C ASN A 105 -8.68 6.48 33.96
N LYS A 106 -7.73 5.59 34.27
CA LYS A 106 -7.51 5.06 35.64
C LYS A 106 -7.23 6.14 36.69
N SER A 107 -6.86 7.35 36.29
CA SER A 107 -6.53 8.45 37.21
C SER A 107 -7.71 9.41 37.44
N SER A 108 -8.57 9.64 36.43
CA SER A 108 -9.70 10.57 36.53
C SER A 108 -11.08 9.90 36.61
N GLY A 109 -11.20 8.63 36.21
CA GLY A 109 -12.48 7.91 36.10
C GLY A 109 -13.30 8.27 34.86
N ASP A 110 -12.79 9.16 34.00
CA ASP A 110 -13.48 9.58 32.79
C ASP A 110 -13.44 8.48 31.70
N ARG A 111 -14.54 8.37 30.96
CA ARG A 111 -14.64 7.49 29.79
C ARG A 111 -14.29 8.29 28.53
N GLU A 112 -13.21 7.90 27.87
CA GLU A 112 -12.78 8.49 26.61
C GLU A 112 -12.99 7.50 25.46
N TYR A 113 -13.55 7.98 24.35
CA TYR A 113 -13.61 7.21 23.11
C TYR A 113 -12.27 7.31 22.38
N ARG A 114 -11.70 6.17 22.01
CA ARG A 114 -10.44 6.09 21.27
C ARG A 114 -10.59 5.19 20.06
N PHE A 115 -10.20 5.70 18.89
CA PHE A 115 -10.13 4.90 17.68
C PHE A 115 -8.84 4.07 17.65
N LEU A 116 -9.01 2.75 17.52
CA LEU A 116 -7.94 1.80 17.26
C LEU A 116 -7.89 1.52 15.75
N ARG A 117 -6.83 1.99 15.11
CA ARG A 117 -6.58 1.81 13.68
C ARG A 117 -6.45 0.33 13.34
N GLY A 118 -7.23 -0.12 12.36
CA GLY A 118 -7.11 -1.46 11.79
C GLY A 118 -5.88 -1.62 10.89
N PRO A 119 -5.62 -2.84 10.39
CA PRO A 119 -4.48 -3.15 9.53
C PRO A 119 -4.48 -2.44 8.19
N ILE A 120 -5.59 -1.86 7.71
CA ILE A 120 -5.58 -1.10 6.45
C ILE A 120 -4.80 0.22 6.51
N PHE A 121 -4.48 0.71 7.71
CA PHE A 121 -3.65 1.91 7.88
C PHE A 121 -2.17 1.58 7.70
N ALA A 122 -1.78 1.28 6.46
CA ALA A 122 -0.41 1.05 6.01
C ALA A 122 -0.21 1.64 4.61
N ASN A 123 1.04 1.79 4.19
CA ASN A 123 1.37 2.20 2.82
C ASN A 123 1.15 1.04 1.83
N VAL A 124 1.46 -0.18 2.25
CA VAL A 124 1.26 -1.41 1.48
C VAL A 124 0.48 -2.41 2.31
N LEU A 125 -0.59 -2.94 1.73
CA LEU A 125 -1.45 -3.95 2.37
C LEU A 125 -1.53 -5.19 1.48
N LEU A 126 -1.17 -6.34 2.03
CA LEU A 126 -1.45 -7.64 1.41
C LEU A 126 -2.74 -8.24 1.99
N ALA A 127 -3.78 -8.31 1.18
CA ALA A 127 -5.04 -8.97 1.51
C ALA A 127 -5.06 -10.38 0.89
N ASP A 128 -4.73 -11.40 1.69
CA ASP A 128 -4.69 -12.79 1.24
C ASP A 128 -6.07 -13.45 1.36
N GLU A 129 -6.41 -14.26 0.34
CA GLU A 129 -7.62 -15.09 0.29
C GLU A 129 -8.95 -14.31 0.46
N ILE A 130 -9.06 -13.13 -0.15
CA ILE A 130 -10.24 -12.22 -0.03
C ILE A 130 -11.60 -12.93 -0.18
N ASN A 131 -11.64 -13.99 -0.99
CA ASN A 131 -12.84 -14.79 -1.26
C ASN A 131 -13.29 -15.67 -0.07
N ARG A 132 -12.55 -15.72 1.05
CA ARG A 132 -12.87 -16.53 2.23
C ARG A 132 -13.68 -15.81 3.32
N THR A 133 -13.97 -14.53 3.16
CA THR A 133 -14.76 -13.74 4.13
C THR A 133 -16.15 -13.43 3.58
N PRO A 134 -17.16 -13.11 4.43
CA PRO A 134 -18.48 -12.68 3.97
C PRO A 134 -18.45 -11.40 3.11
N PRO A 135 -19.42 -11.19 2.19
CA PRO A 135 -19.44 -10.04 1.29
C PRO A 135 -19.34 -8.68 2.02
N LYS A 136 -19.94 -8.55 3.21
CA LYS A 136 -19.89 -7.33 4.01
C LYS A 136 -18.46 -6.94 4.44
N THR A 137 -17.63 -7.92 4.77
CA THR A 137 -16.23 -7.70 5.17
C THR A 137 -15.36 -7.38 3.96
N GLN A 138 -15.62 -8.01 2.80
CA GLN A 138 -14.95 -7.64 1.54
C GLN A 138 -15.28 -6.20 1.15
N ALA A 139 -16.57 -5.83 1.22
CA ALA A 139 -17.04 -4.50 0.89
C ALA A 139 -16.35 -3.42 1.73
N ALA A 140 -16.11 -3.66 3.03
CA ALA A 140 -15.41 -2.71 3.89
C ALA A 140 -13.97 -2.41 3.42
N LEU A 141 -13.24 -3.42 2.93
CA LEU A 141 -11.93 -3.19 2.32
C LEU A 141 -12.05 -2.41 1.01
N LEU A 142 -12.98 -2.82 0.13
CA LEU A 142 -13.16 -2.19 -1.19
C LEU A 142 -13.63 -0.74 -1.09
N GLU A 143 -14.49 -0.43 -0.13
CA GLU A 143 -14.94 0.93 0.17
C GLU A 143 -13.75 1.78 0.61
N ALA A 144 -12.90 1.29 1.52
CA ALA A 144 -11.69 2.00 1.92
C ALA A 144 -10.70 2.19 0.76
N MET A 145 -10.61 1.22 -0.17
CA MET A 145 -9.80 1.34 -1.39
C MET A 145 -10.34 2.44 -2.32
N GLN A 146 -11.66 2.53 -2.47
CA GLN A 146 -12.31 3.49 -3.37
C GLN A 146 -12.33 4.91 -2.81
N GLU A 147 -12.65 5.05 -1.52
CA GLU A 147 -12.83 6.35 -0.87
C GLU A 147 -11.53 6.92 -0.30
N HIS A 148 -10.48 6.10 -0.20
CA HIS A 148 -9.20 6.44 0.44
C HIS A 148 -9.36 6.96 1.89
N GLN A 149 -10.48 6.67 2.53
CA GLN A 149 -10.81 7.06 3.90
C GLN A 149 -11.65 5.98 4.58
N VAL A 150 -11.73 6.08 5.90
CA VAL A 150 -12.47 5.13 6.74
C VAL A 150 -13.31 5.93 7.71
N THR A 151 -14.60 5.64 7.73
CA THR A 151 -15.52 6.13 8.77
C THR A 151 -15.67 5.05 9.83
N ALA A 152 -15.39 5.40 11.09
CA ALA A 152 -15.54 4.51 12.22
C ALA A 152 -16.33 5.23 13.32
N GLY A 153 -17.21 4.49 14.00
CA GLY A 153 -18.25 5.11 14.83
C GLY A 153 -19.36 5.67 13.94
N GLY A 154 -20.55 5.10 14.04
CA GLY A 154 -21.74 5.65 13.38
C GLY A 154 -22.29 6.84 14.15
#